data_AF-A0A959EX09-F1
#
_entry.id   AF-A0A959EX09-F1
#
_cell.length_a   1.000
_cell.length_b   1.000
_cell.length_c   1.000
_cell.angle_alpha   90.00
_cell.angle_beta   90.00
_cell.angle_gamma   90.00
#
_symmetry.space_group_name_H-M   'P 1'
#
loop_
_entity.id
_entity.type
_entity.pdbx_description
1 polymer ?
#
loop_
_entity_poly.entity_id
_entity_poly.type
_entity_poly.pdbx_seq_one_letter_code
_entity_poly.pdbx_strand_id
1 'polypeptide(L)'
;MRSLFWLVCFLLGASTSAQALNASVSYSTFKAPNLNFVEIYLNVVGSSVSFVPVDSTQYQASVKVIILFRQNGEVVKFDNYLLNSPVTTHLLDFIDLKRYGLENGVYELEVSVEDIHEEGNAKTYRAELLIDYGDDRVQQSDIQLLADIRPGEAPDPFVKNGFHLEGLPFNFYRQEAGKLSFYNEIYNTTLIADDFLVSYSIERVFGNGNTEKVLIGHKRRSPQPVVVLLIQMDITQLESGNYQLVVEVRDRHKELLSKKAVPFQRSNPYLNMQEETLANAPLEEEFVGKLTLDELRYSLKALTPLISATDGELLNLLIKNNDEQALKMFLFSYWT
;
A
#
# COMPACT_ATOMS: atom_id res chain seq x y z
N MET A 1 12.78 49.05 -35.69
CA MET A 1 12.78 48.47 -34.32
C MET A 1 11.37 48.44 -33.74
N ARG A 2 10.41 47.75 -34.37
CA ARG A 2 9.01 47.69 -33.90
C ARG A 2 8.30 46.34 -34.13
N SER A 3 8.99 45.31 -34.59
CA SER A 3 8.39 44.01 -34.93
C SER A 3 8.98 42.81 -34.19
N LEU A 4 9.84 43.03 -33.18
CA LEU A 4 10.53 41.94 -32.47
C LEU A 4 10.17 41.86 -30.97
N PHE A 5 8.98 42.34 -30.59
CA PHE A 5 8.53 42.31 -29.19
C PHE A 5 7.20 41.58 -28.96
N TRP A 6 6.63 40.97 -30.02
CA TRP A 6 5.34 40.27 -29.96
C TRP A 6 5.45 38.75 -30.17
N LEU A 7 6.67 38.19 -30.15
CA LEU A 7 6.88 36.74 -30.34
C LEU A 7 7.41 36.01 -29.09
N VAL A 8 7.45 36.67 -27.93
CA VAL A 8 7.94 36.06 -26.67
C VAL A 8 6.81 35.84 -25.65
N CYS A 9 5.60 36.37 -25.88
CA CYS A 9 4.47 36.19 -24.96
C CYS A 9 3.54 34.98 -25.25
N PHE A 10 3.91 34.07 -26.17
CA PHE A 10 3.05 32.93 -26.54
C PHE A 10 3.62 31.56 -26.15
N LEU A 11 4.54 31.53 -25.17
CA LEU A 11 5.09 30.29 -24.59
C LEU A 11 4.90 30.23 -23.07
N LEU A 12 3.83 30.85 -22.55
CA LEU A 12 3.20 30.35 -21.33
C LEU A 12 2.37 29.14 -21.74
N GLY A 13 3.07 28.04 -22.03
CA GLY A 13 2.44 26.73 -22.10
C GLY A 13 1.78 26.51 -20.74
N ALA A 14 0.45 26.57 -20.72
CA ALA A 14 -0.31 26.03 -19.61
C ALA A 14 0.07 24.54 -19.56
N SER A 15 0.99 24.19 -18.67
CA SER A 15 1.21 22.82 -18.27
C SER A 15 -0.06 22.38 -17.59
N THR A 16 -1.06 21.94 -18.37
CA THR A 16 -2.17 21.18 -17.85
C THR A 16 -1.55 19.91 -17.32
N SER A 17 -1.33 19.87 -16.01
CA SER A 17 -1.04 18.65 -15.28
C SER A 17 -2.29 17.79 -15.43
N ALA A 18 -2.36 16.99 -16.49
CA ALA A 18 -3.30 15.90 -16.58
C ALA A 18 -2.90 14.90 -15.49
N GLN A 19 -3.53 15.01 -14.31
CA GLN A 19 -3.39 13.97 -13.31
C GLN A 19 -4.16 12.77 -13.84
N ALA A 20 -3.43 11.79 -14.37
CA ALA A 20 -4.02 10.53 -14.77
C ALA A 20 -4.63 9.83 -13.54
N LEU A 21 -5.79 9.21 -13.74
CA LEU A 21 -6.53 8.45 -12.75
C LEU A 21 -5.56 7.53 -12.03
N ASN A 22 -5.51 7.68 -10.71
CA ASN A 22 -4.67 6.86 -9.87
C ASN A 22 -5.56 5.93 -9.05
N ALA A 23 -5.54 4.66 -9.43
CA ALA A 23 -6.16 3.59 -8.67
C ALA A 23 -5.13 2.50 -8.35
N SER A 24 -5.30 1.89 -7.17
CA SER A 24 -4.67 0.63 -6.77
C SER A 24 -5.66 -0.50 -7.02
N VAL A 25 -5.22 -1.51 -7.78
CA VAL A 25 -5.91 -2.78 -7.92
C VAL A 25 -5.01 -3.87 -7.38
N SER A 26 -5.51 -4.65 -6.44
CA SER A 26 -4.85 -5.86 -5.95
C SER A 26 -5.86 -7.00 -5.88
N TYR A 27 -5.37 -8.23 -5.74
CA TYR A 27 -6.22 -9.40 -5.60
C TYR A 27 -5.67 -10.38 -4.58
N SER A 28 -6.55 -11.26 -4.10
CA SER A 28 -6.16 -12.41 -3.29
C SER A 28 -7.09 -13.58 -3.58
N THR A 29 -6.51 -14.76 -3.71
CA THR A 29 -7.25 -16.01 -3.90
C THR A 29 -7.50 -16.70 -2.56
N PHE A 30 -8.64 -17.36 -2.45
CA PHE A 30 -9.07 -18.07 -1.26
C PHE A 30 -9.72 -19.40 -1.64
N LYS A 31 -9.54 -20.40 -0.78
CA LYS A 31 -10.24 -21.68 -0.86
C LYS A 31 -11.60 -21.55 -0.18
N ALA A 32 -12.63 -22.13 -0.79
CA ALA A 32 -13.95 -22.27 -0.15
C ALA A 32 -14.47 -23.70 -0.33
N PRO A 33 -15.45 -24.14 0.50
CA PRO A 33 -15.95 -25.52 0.44
C PRO A 33 -16.56 -25.93 -0.90
N ASN A 34 -17.13 -24.97 -1.64
CA ASN A 34 -17.82 -25.24 -2.91
C ASN A 34 -16.99 -24.79 -4.11
N LEU A 35 -16.72 -23.49 -4.20
CA LEU A 35 -16.03 -22.88 -5.32
C LEU A 35 -15.01 -21.89 -4.78
N ASN A 36 -13.74 -22.12 -5.12
CA ASN A 36 -12.66 -21.19 -4.82
C ASN A 36 -12.99 -19.83 -5.40
N PHE A 37 -12.43 -18.78 -4.82
CA PHE A 37 -12.75 -17.44 -5.26
C PHE A 37 -11.53 -16.53 -5.22
N VAL A 38 -11.61 -15.49 -6.03
CA VAL A 38 -10.70 -14.36 -6.00
C VAL A 38 -11.45 -13.16 -5.44
N GLU A 39 -10.77 -12.41 -4.60
CA GLU A 39 -11.16 -11.08 -4.20
C GLU A 39 -10.38 -10.05 -5.01
N ILE A 40 -11.08 -9.06 -5.55
CA ILE A 40 -10.49 -7.89 -6.20
C ILE A 40 -10.71 -6.69 -5.28
N TYR A 41 -9.62 -6.07 -4.86
CA TYR A 41 -9.63 -4.86 -4.05
C TYR A 41 -9.30 -3.67 -4.94
N LEU A 42 -10.17 -2.66 -4.91
CA LEU A 42 -9.99 -1.41 -5.62
C LEU A 42 -9.90 -0.28 -4.60
N ASN A 43 -8.91 0.59 -4.77
CA ASN A 43 -8.84 1.88 -4.10
C ASN A 43 -8.60 2.95 -5.17
N VAL A 44 -9.50 3.94 -5.24
CA VAL A 44 -9.41 5.07 -6.15
C VAL A 44 -8.96 6.29 -5.37
N VAL A 45 -7.88 6.93 -5.82
CA VAL A 45 -7.38 8.17 -5.22
C VAL A 45 -8.29 9.32 -5.62
N GLY A 46 -9.00 9.89 -4.67
CA GLY A 46 -10.08 10.85 -4.93
C GLY A 46 -9.59 12.12 -5.63
N SER A 47 -8.36 12.56 -5.36
CA SER A 47 -7.76 13.72 -6.03
C SER A 47 -7.44 13.51 -7.50
N SER A 48 -7.53 12.28 -8.01
CA SER A 48 -7.23 11.93 -9.41
C SER A 48 -8.48 11.74 -10.29
N VAL A 49 -9.67 11.99 -9.73
CA VAL A 49 -10.96 11.86 -10.43
C VAL A 49 -11.84 13.07 -10.18
N SER A 50 -12.79 13.29 -11.09
CA SER A 50 -13.71 14.41 -11.11
C SER A 50 -14.87 14.21 -10.14
N PHE A 51 -14.98 15.12 -9.17
CA PHE A 51 -16.11 15.21 -8.26
C PHE A 51 -17.12 16.22 -8.81
N VAL A 52 -18.35 15.75 -9.08
CA VAL A 52 -19.43 16.57 -9.62
C VAL A 52 -20.39 16.97 -8.49
N PRO A 53 -20.89 18.23 -8.46
CA PRO A 53 -21.87 18.65 -7.46
C PRO A 53 -23.14 17.79 -7.51
N VAL A 54 -23.54 17.28 -6.35
CA VAL A 54 -24.84 16.63 -6.14
C VAL A 54 -25.87 17.66 -5.65
N ASP A 55 -25.40 18.67 -4.90
CA ASP A 55 -26.16 19.84 -4.48
C ASP A 55 -25.24 21.08 -4.29
N SER A 56 -25.70 22.10 -3.56
CA SER A 56 -24.95 23.34 -3.32
C SER A 56 -23.67 23.19 -2.49
N THR A 57 -23.51 22.11 -1.72
CA THR A 57 -22.40 21.91 -0.78
C THR A 57 -21.73 20.53 -0.91
N GLN A 58 -22.39 19.57 -1.55
CA GLN A 58 -21.92 18.20 -1.66
C GLN A 58 -21.57 17.80 -3.09
N TYR A 59 -20.60 16.89 -3.20
CA TYR A 59 -20.05 16.37 -4.43
C TYR A 59 -19.95 14.85 -4.37
N GLN A 60 -19.89 14.23 -5.54
CA GLN A 60 -19.66 12.79 -5.70
C GLN A 60 -18.84 12.53 -6.95
N ALA A 61 -17.87 11.63 -6.86
CA ALA A 61 -17.17 11.07 -8.00
C ALA A 61 -17.79 9.74 -8.39
N SER A 62 -17.63 9.37 -9.66
CA SER A 62 -18.11 8.10 -10.18
C SER A 62 -17.14 7.56 -11.21
N VAL A 63 -16.73 6.30 -11.04
CA VAL A 63 -15.86 5.62 -12.01
C VAL A 63 -16.55 4.39 -12.53
N LYS A 64 -16.36 4.12 -13.82
CA LYS A 64 -16.74 2.85 -14.44
C LYS A 64 -15.62 1.84 -14.23
N VAL A 65 -15.96 0.68 -13.72
CA VAL A 65 -15.04 -0.43 -13.47
C VAL A 65 -15.42 -1.61 -14.34
N ILE A 66 -14.47 -2.12 -15.13
CA ILE A 66 -14.61 -3.34 -15.92
C ILE A 66 -13.59 -4.34 -15.43
N ILE A 67 -14.03 -5.54 -15.03
CA ILE A 67 -13.17 -6.64 -14.59
C ILE A 67 -13.36 -7.78 -15.57
N LEU A 68 -12.27 -8.27 -16.17
CA LEU A 68 -12.26 -9.40 -17.09
C LEU A 68 -11.33 -10.48 -16.57
N PHE A 69 -11.80 -11.71 -16.58
CA PHE A 69 -10.99 -12.91 -16.39
C PHE A 69 -10.90 -13.63 -17.73
N ARG A 70 -9.68 -13.86 -18.23
CA ARG A 70 -9.46 -14.55 -19.50
C ARG A 70 -8.69 -15.84 -19.31
N GLN A 71 -8.97 -16.82 -20.16
CA GLN A 71 -8.17 -18.03 -20.32
C GLN A 71 -7.98 -18.29 -21.82
N ASN A 72 -6.75 -18.54 -22.25
CA ASN A 72 -6.41 -18.76 -23.65
C ASN A 72 -6.95 -17.65 -24.60
N GLY A 73 -6.97 -16.40 -24.13
CA GLY A 73 -7.47 -15.23 -24.86
C GLY A 73 -8.99 -14.99 -24.78
N GLU A 74 -9.78 -15.95 -24.31
CA GLU A 74 -11.25 -15.83 -24.21
C GLU A 74 -11.67 -15.30 -22.83
N VAL A 75 -12.68 -14.42 -22.79
CA VAL A 75 -13.28 -13.94 -21.53
C VAL A 75 -14.16 -15.05 -20.96
N VAL A 76 -13.76 -15.61 -19.83
CA VAL A 76 -14.52 -16.66 -19.13
C VAL A 76 -15.43 -16.10 -18.04
N LYS A 77 -15.13 -14.89 -17.54
CA LYS A 77 -15.96 -14.17 -16.58
C LYS A 77 -15.70 -12.67 -16.69
N PHE A 78 -16.74 -11.86 -16.48
CA PHE A 78 -16.58 -10.41 -16.44
C PHE A 78 -17.57 -9.75 -15.48
N ASP A 79 -17.26 -8.52 -15.11
CA ASP A 79 -18.15 -7.60 -14.41
C ASP A 79 -17.97 -6.18 -14.97
N ASN A 80 -19.03 -5.38 -14.96
CA ASN A 80 -19.02 -4.01 -15.44
C ASN A 80 -20.03 -3.19 -14.62
N TYR A 81 -19.53 -2.23 -13.85
CA TYR A 81 -20.36 -1.47 -12.91
C TYR A 81 -19.83 -0.05 -12.70
N LEU A 82 -20.68 0.80 -12.13
CA LEU A 82 -20.29 2.12 -11.63
C LEU A 82 -19.98 2.02 -10.13
N LEU A 83 -18.82 2.52 -9.75
CA LEU A 83 -18.43 2.74 -8.37
C LEU A 83 -18.55 4.23 -8.06
N ASN A 84 -19.46 4.57 -7.16
CA ASN A 84 -19.62 5.94 -6.68
C ASN A 84 -18.81 6.14 -5.40
N SER A 85 -18.16 7.30 -5.26
CA SER A 85 -17.66 7.73 -3.97
C SER A 85 -18.84 7.97 -3.01
N PRO A 86 -18.62 7.98 -1.69
CA PRO A 86 -19.49 8.67 -0.76
C PRO A 86 -19.80 10.10 -1.22
N VAL A 87 -21.02 10.56 -0.94
CA VAL A 87 -21.38 11.97 -1.08
C VAL A 87 -20.66 12.76 0.01
N THR A 88 -19.90 13.79 -0.37
CA THR A 88 -18.94 14.44 0.52
C THR A 88 -18.79 15.93 0.22
N THR A 89 -18.26 16.69 1.18
CA THR A 89 -17.92 18.11 1.05
C THR A 89 -16.46 18.35 0.64
N HIS A 90 -15.65 17.29 0.62
CA HIS A 90 -14.22 17.31 0.30
C HIS A 90 -13.82 16.05 -0.45
N LEU A 91 -12.76 16.13 -1.26
CA LEU A 91 -12.22 14.99 -1.99
C LEU A 91 -11.76 13.92 -0.99
N LEU A 92 -12.10 12.66 -1.28
CA LEU A 92 -11.68 11.51 -0.48
C LEU A 92 -11.44 10.30 -1.37
N ASP A 93 -10.53 9.44 -0.94
CA ASP A 93 -10.31 8.15 -1.56
C ASP A 93 -11.49 7.22 -1.24
N PHE A 94 -11.84 6.36 -2.19
CA PHE A 94 -12.93 5.40 -1.99
C PHE A 94 -12.52 4.02 -2.49
N ILE A 95 -13.11 3.01 -1.87
CA ILE A 95 -12.71 1.61 -2.02
C ILE A 95 -13.88 0.74 -2.45
N ASP A 96 -13.57 -0.39 -3.06
CA ASP A 96 -14.52 -1.45 -3.35
C ASP A 96 -13.86 -2.82 -3.22
N LEU A 97 -14.69 -3.83 -2.95
CA LEU A 97 -14.29 -5.21 -2.82
C LEU A 97 -15.30 -6.11 -3.53
N LYS A 98 -14.83 -6.84 -4.54
CA LYS A 98 -15.63 -7.81 -5.29
C LYS A 98 -15.09 -9.22 -5.13
N ARG A 99 -16.00 -10.20 -5.00
CA ARG A 99 -15.68 -11.63 -4.92
C ARG A 99 -16.17 -12.35 -6.16
N TYR A 100 -15.30 -13.14 -6.78
CA TYR A 100 -15.66 -13.94 -7.94
C TYR A 100 -15.26 -15.40 -7.72
N GLY A 101 -16.25 -16.29 -7.66
CA GLY A 101 -16.01 -17.72 -7.71
C GLY A 101 -15.40 -18.13 -9.06
N LEU A 102 -14.31 -18.88 -9.04
CA LEU A 102 -13.56 -19.33 -10.21
C LEU A 102 -13.00 -20.73 -9.93
N GLU A 103 -12.99 -21.56 -10.97
CA GLU A 103 -12.37 -22.89 -10.91
C GLU A 103 -10.84 -22.79 -10.81
N ASN A 104 -10.18 -23.88 -10.43
CA ASN A 104 -8.72 -23.94 -10.49
C ASN A 104 -8.23 -23.72 -11.93
N GLY A 105 -7.20 -22.90 -12.09
CA GLY A 105 -6.63 -22.56 -13.38
C GLY A 105 -5.75 -21.31 -13.32
N VAL A 106 -5.09 -21.05 -14.45
CA VAL A 106 -4.38 -19.80 -14.71
C VAL A 106 -5.32 -18.88 -15.48
N TYR A 107 -5.38 -17.62 -15.08
CA TYR A 107 -6.21 -16.59 -15.68
C TYR A 107 -5.40 -15.32 -15.94
N GLU A 108 -5.72 -14.62 -17.01
CA GLU A 108 -5.32 -13.22 -17.17
C GLU A 108 -6.43 -12.34 -16.57
N LEU A 109 -6.10 -11.63 -15.50
CA LEU A 109 -6.96 -10.61 -14.91
C LEU A 109 -6.70 -9.27 -15.60
N GLU A 110 -7.76 -8.60 -16.04
CA GLU A 110 -7.72 -7.23 -16.54
C GLU A 110 -8.77 -6.41 -15.78
N VAL A 111 -8.35 -5.30 -15.16
CA VAL A 111 -9.24 -4.36 -14.47
C VAL A 111 -9.04 -2.98 -15.06
N SER A 112 -10.07 -2.44 -15.68
CA SER A 112 -10.09 -1.08 -16.22
C SER A 112 -10.96 -0.19 -15.36
N VAL A 113 -10.45 0.99 -15.02
CA VAL A 113 -11.14 2.03 -14.24
C VAL A 113 -11.12 3.31 -15.07
N GLU A 114 -12.28 3.91 -15.28
CA GLU A 114 -12.44 5.13 -16.09
C GLU A 114 -13.32 6.13 -15.33
N ASP A 115 -12.86 7.38 -15.22
CA ASP A 115 -13.69 8.48 -14.74
C ASP A 115 -14.80 8.77 -15.74
N ILE A 116 -16.06 8.73 -15.30
CA ILE A 116 -17.20 8.95 -16.21
C ILE A 116 -17.39 10.42 -16.57
N HIS A 117 -16.72 11.33 -15.88
CA HIS A 117 -16.85 12.77 -16.06
C HIS A 117 -15.65 13.40 -16.77
N GLU A 118 -14.61 12.61 -17.05
CA GLU A 118 -13.40 13.08 -17.75
C GLU A 118 -12.93 12.04 -18.77
N GLU A 119 -13.30 12.24 -20.04
CA GLU A 119 -12.97 11.32 -21.13
C GLU A 119 -11.46 11.12 -21.26
N GLY A 120 -11.03 9.86 -21.33
CA GLY A 120 -9.62 9.50 -21.42
C GLY A 120 -8.90 9.44 -20.07
N ASN A 121 -9.52 9.89 -18.98
CA ASN A 121 -8.99 9.73 -17.63
C ASN A 121 -9.25 8.29 -17.12
N ALA A 122 -8.42 7.35 -17.57
CA ALA A 122 -8.59 5.93 -17.31
C ALA A 122 -7.25 5.25 -16.97
N LYS A 123 -7.35 4.12 -16.26
CA LYS A 123 -6.23 3.25 -15.93
C LYS A 123 -6.62 1.79 -16.11
N THR A 124 -5.72 0.98 -16.66
CA THR A 124 -5.91 -0.47 -16.77
C THR A 124 -4.80 -1.20 -16.03
N TYR A 125 -5.19 -2.17 -15.20
CA TYR A 125 -4.33 -3.10 -14.49
C TYR A 125 -4.43 -4.48 -15.13
N ARG A 126 -3.30 -5.17 -15.26
CA ARG A 126 -3.23 -6.55 -15.76
C ARG A 126 -2.37 -7.39 -14.82
N ALA A 127 -2.80 -8.62 -14.55
CA ALA A 127 -2.02 -9.59 -13.79
C ALA A 127 -2.32 -11.02 -14.23
N GLU A 128 -1.36 -11.91 -14.01
CA GLU A 128 -1.58 -13.35 -14.10
C GLU A 128 -2.05 -13.87 -12.73
N LEU A 129 -3.22 -14.51 -12.72
CA LEU A 129 -3.89 -15.03 -11.54
C LEU A 129 -3.85 -16.56 -11.58
N LEU A 130 -3.28 -17.20 -10.56
CA LEU A 130 -3.32 -18.65 -10.38
C LEU A 130 -4.28 -19.01 -9.24
N ILE A 131 -5.28 -19.83 -9.53
CA ILE A 131 -6.11 -20.51 -8.53
C ILE A 131 -5.75 -21.98 -8.57
N ASP A 132 -5.19 -22.49 -7.49
CA ASP A 132 -4.75 -23.88 -7.39
C ASP A 132 -4.93 -24.35 -5.95
N TYR A 133 -6.17 -24.74 -5.60
CA TYR A 133 -6.48 -25.35 -4.31
C TYR A 133 -6.98 -26.78 -4.50
N GLY A 134 -6.30 -27.74 -3.87
CA GLY A 134 -6.69 -29.13 -3.74
C GLY A 134 -6.98 -29.51 -2.30
N ASP A 135 -7.22 -30.80 -2.05
CA ASP A 135 -7.47 -31.38 -0.72
C ASP A 135 -6.33 -32.28 -0.23
N ASP A 136 -5.30 -32.46 -1.07
CA ASP A 136 -4.22 -33.45 -0.90
C ASP A 136 -2.93 -32.88 -0.30
N ARG A 137 -2.84 -31.55 -0.15
CA ARG A 137 -1.67 -30.86 0.39
C ARG A 137 -2.05 -29.67 1.25
N VAL A 138 -1.16 -29.27 2.15
CA VAL A 138 -1.28 -28.01 2.90
C VAL A 138 -1.08 -26.84 1.97
N GLN A 139 -1.98 -25.86 2.02
CA GLN A 139 -1.97 -24.72 1.11
C GLN A 139 -2.31 -23.43 1.85
N GLN A 140 -2.05 -22.30 1.22
CA GLN A 140 -2.31 -20.98 1.78
C GLN A 140 -3.09 -20.13 0.80
N SER A 141 -3.99 -19.29 1.31
CA SER A 141 -4.51 -18.15 0.56
C SER A 141 -3.35 -17.24 0.13
N ASP A 142 -3.63 -16.28 -0.74
CA ASP A 142 -2.70 -15.15 -0.86
C ASP A 142 -2.63 -14.35 0.45
N ILE A 143 -1.58 -13.57 0.61
CA ILE A 143 -1.38 -12.73 1.79
C ILE A 143 -1.99 -11.36 1.50
N GLN A 144 -2.98 -10.98 2.30
CA GLN A 144 -3.59 -9.65 2.23
C GLN A 144 -2.87 -8.74 3.22
N LEU A 145 -2.15 -7.73 2.73
CA LEU A 145 -1.65 -6.63 3.56
C LEU A 145 -2.81 -5.69 3.90
N LEU A 146 -2.83 -5.19 5.14
CA LEU A 146 -3.97 -4.46 5.69
C LEU A 146 -3.57 -3.05 6.13
N ALA A 147 -4.41 -2.09 5.78
CA ALA A 147 -4.36 -0.70 6.25
C ALA A 147 -5.08 -0.55 7.60
N ASP A 148 -6.23 -1.20 7.76
CA ASP A 148 -7.03 -1.15 8.98
C ASP A 148 -7.63 -2.52 9.35
N ILE A 149 -7.78 -2.74 10.65
CA ILE A 149 -8.42 -3.92 11.24
C ILE A 149 -9.30 -3.46 12.38
N ARG A 150 -10.59 -3.76 12.29
CA ARG A 150 -11.55 -3.49 13.36
C ARG A 150 -12.59 -4.60 13.46
N PRO A 151 -13.22 -4.80 14.63
CA PRO A 151 -14.37 -5.69 14.74
C PRO A 151 -15.45 -5.30 13.71
N GLY A 152 -16.09 -6.29 13.10
CA GLY A 152 -17.13 -6.05 12.12
C GLY A 152 -18.10 -7.20 12.01
N GLU A 153 -19.30 -6.92 11.51
CA GLU A 153 -20.39 -7.89 11.40
C GLU A 153 -20.86 -8.01 9.94
N ALA A 154 -21.24 -9.23 9.55
CA ALA A 154 -21.87 -9.49 8.26
C ALA A 154 -23.21 -8.72 8.16
N PRO A 155 -23.67 -8.35 6.95
CA PRO A 155 -23.23 -8.80 5.63
C PRO A 155 -22.19 -7.92 4.92
N ASP A 156 -21.44 -7.09 5.64
CA ASP A 156 -20.40 -6.25 5.03
C ASP A 156 -19.35 -7.09 4.28
N PRO A 157 -19.08 -6.82 2.98
CA PRO A 157 -18.11 -7.59 2.19
C PRO A 157 -16.69 -7.52 2.76
N PHE A 158 -16.32 -6.46 3.47
CA PHE A 158 -15.00 -6.32 4.09
C PHE A 158 -14.85 -7.15 5.38
N VAL A 159 -15.94 -7.75 5.88
CA VAL A 159 -15.91 -8.56 7.09
C VAL A 159 -15.50 -10.00 6.78
N LYS A 160 -14.40 -10.45 7.40
CA LYS A 160 -13.94 -11.85 7.44
C LYS A 160 -13.66 -12.26 8.88
N ASN A 161 -14.17 -13.41 9.30
CA ASN A 161 -13.92 -13.99 10.62
C ASN A 161 -14.18 -13.01 11.81
N GLY A 162 -15.20 -12.16 11.69
CA GLY A 162 -15.59 -11.18 12.72
C GLY A 162 -14.80 -9.86 12.70
N PHE A 163 -13.97 -9.63 11.68
CA PHE A 163 -13.20 -8.41 11.52
C PHE A 163 -13.48 -7.78 10.17
N HIS A 164 -13.74 -6.48 10.15
CA HIS A 164 -13.65 -5.65 8.96
C HIS A 164 -12.17 -5.45 8.63
N LEU A 165 -11.76 -5.90 7.44
CA LEU A 165 -10.38 -5.89 6.97
C LEU A 165 -10.25 -4.99 5.75
N GLU A 166 -9.56 -3.87 5.92
CA GLU A 166 -9.29 -2.95 4.81
C GLU A 166 -7.90 -3.24 4.22
N GLY A 167 -7.85 -3.57 2.93
CA GLY A 167 -6.61 -3.87 2.22
C GLY A 167 -5.71 -2.64 2.10
N LEU A 168 -4.39 -2.84 2.16
CA LEU A 168 -3.41 -1.77 1.99
C LEU A 168 -3.30 -1.37 0.51
N PRO A 169 -3.66 -0.12 0.14
CA PRO A 169 -3.51 0.34 -1.24
C PRO A 169 -2.03 0.35 -1.66
N PHE A 170 -1.77 -0.02 -2.92
CA PHE A 170 -0.45 -0.04 -3.56
C PHE A 170 0.59 -0.94 -2.86
N ASN A 171 0.20 -1.73 -1.85
CA ASN A 171 1.12 -2.39 -0.93
C ASN A 171 2.24 -1.43 -0.45
N PHE A 172 1.88 -0.20 -0.12
CA PHE A 172 2.84 0.85 0.20
C PHE A 172 2.67 1.35 1.64
N TYR A 173 3.75 1.25 2.42
CA TYR A 173 3.82 1.81 3.76
C TYR A 173 4.55 3.15 3.73
N ARG A 174 3.80 4.22 4.03
CA ARG A 174 4.36 5.55 4.31
C ARG A 174 5.08 5.57 5.66
N GLN A 175 5.78 6.66 5.92
CA GLN A 175 6.63 6.82 7.09
C GLN A 175 5.88 6.62 8.41
N GLU A 176 4.64 7.10 8.50
CA GLU A 176 3.83 7.09 9.71
C GLU A 176 3.36 5.68 10.09
N ALA A 177 3.44 4.72 9.16
CA ALA A 177 3.05 3.36 9.46
C ALA A 177 4.05 2.72 10.44
N GLY A 178 3.61 2.51 11.67
CA GLY A 178 4.40 1.79 12.68
C GLY A 178 4.22 0.27 12.62
N LYS A 179 3.19 -0.21 11.92
CA LYS A 179 2.85 -1.63 11.89
C LYS A 179 2.53 -2.10 10.47
N LEU A 180 3.03 -3.27 10.13
CA LEU A 180 2.53 -4.10 9.04
C LEU A 180 1.50 -5.05 9.64
N SER A 181 0.27 -5.04 9.12
CA SER A 181 -0.75 -6.02 9.48
C SER A 181 -1.08 -6.87 8.26
N PHE A 182 -1.28 -8.18 8.44
CA PHE A 182 -1.66 -9.06 7.35
C PHE A 182 -2.68 -10.12 7.74
N TYR A 183 -3.44 -10.54 6.74
CA TYR A 183 -4.37 -11.66 6.79
C TYR A 183 -3.92 -12.77 5.84
N ASN A 184 -3.94 -14.02 6.32
CA ASN A 184 -3.66 -15.21 5.52
C ASN A 184 -4.41 -16.41 6.10
N GLU A 185 -4.91 -17.30 5.23
CA GLU A 185 -5.56 -18.55 5.63
C GLU A 185 -4.67 -19.74 5.23
N ILE A 186 -4.53 -20.71 6.13
CA ILE A 186 -3.86 -21.97 5.86
C ILE A 186 -4.91 -23.08 5.82
N TYR A 187 -4.95 -23.82 4.72
CA TYR A 187 -5.92 -24.86 4.42
C TYR A 187 -5.32 -26.26 4.58
N ASN A 188 -6.19 -27.24 4.78
CA ASN A 188 -5.88 -28.67 4.84
C ASN A 188 -4.83 -29.04 5.89
N THR A 189 -4.73 -28.25 6.97
CA THR A 189 -3.73 -28.53 8.01
C THR A 189 -4.03 -29.81 8.80
N THR A 190 -5.25 -30.35 8.69
CA THR A 190 -5.66 -31.67 9.19
C THR A 190 -4.90 -32.83 8.56
N LEU A 191 -4.19 -32.61 7.44
CA LEU A 191 -3.24 -33.57 6.88
C LEU A 191 -1.97 -33.72 7.73
N ILE A 192 -1.70 -32.77 8.62
CA ILE A 192 -0.58 -32.79 9.55
C ILE A 192 -1.04 -33.46 10.85
N ALA A 193 -0.30 -34.47 11.32
CA ALA A 193 -0.69 -35.24 12.51
C ALA A 193 -0.53 -34.47 13.83
N ASP A 194 0.44 -33.55 13.90
CA ASP A 194 0.80 -32.83 15.13
C ASP A 194 0.86 -31.33 14.88
N ASP A 195 1.11 -30.59 15.96
CA ASP A 195 1.40 -29.15 15.90
C ASP A 195 2.49 -28.84 14.88
N PHE A 196 2.24 -27.80 14.08
CA PHE A 196 3.12 -27.32 13.03
C PHE A 196 3.58 -25.89 13.29
N LEU A 197 4.62 -25.46 12.58
CA LEU A 197 5.23 -24.16 12.70
C LEU A 197 4.80 -23.26 11.53
N VAL A 198 4.29 -22.08 11.86
CA VAL A 198 4.12 -20.97 10.92
C VAL A 198 5.23 -19.97 11.19
N SER A 199 6.08 -19.72 10.19
CA SER A 199 7.08 -18.67 10.20
C SER A 199 6.63 -17.54 9.29
N TYR A 200 6.69 -16.31 9.76
CA TYR A 200 6.44 -15.13 8.93
C TYR A 200 7.65 -14.19 9.03
N SER A 201 8.15 -13.73 7.89
CA SER A 201 9.33 -12.88 7.83
C SER A 201 9.17 -11.75 6.83
N ILE A 202 9.74 -10.60 7.17
CA ILE A 202 9.95 -9.51 6.21
C ILE A 202 11.35 -9.67 5.66
N GLU A 203 11.44 -9.71 4.35
CA GLU A 203 12.69 -9.85 3.60
C GLU A 203 12.92 -8.60 2.75
N ARG A 204 14.06 -7.93 2.90
CA ARG A 204 14.47 -6.85 2.01
C ARG A 204 14.83 -7.44 0.65
N VAL A 205 14.39 -6.79 -0.42
CA VAL A 205 14.66 -7.19 -1.80
C VAL A 205 15.66 -6.21 -2.40
N PHE A 206 16.83 -6.70 -2.79
CA PHE A 206 17.88 -5.91 -3.43
C PHE A 206 17.73 -5.93 -4.96
N GLY A 207 18.33 -4.94 -5.64
CA GLY A 207 18.23 -4.81 -7.10
C GLY A 207 18.82 -5.97 -7.91
N ASN A 208 19.63 -6.84 -7.28
CA ASN A 208 20.16 -8.06 -7.87
C ASN A 208 19.25 -9.29 -7.65
N GLY A 209 18.07 -9.12 -7.05
CA GLY A 209 17.13 -10.20 -6.73
C GLY A 209 17.45 -10.96 -5.44
N ASN A 210 18.57 -10.66 -4.76
CA ASN A 210 18.86 -11.25 -3.45
C ASN A 210 17.89 -10.71 -2.41
N THR A 211 17.63 -11.54 -1.40
CA THR A 211 16.75 -11.20 -0.29
C THR A 211 17.43 -11.39 1.05
N GLU A 212 17.20 -10.48 1.99
CA GLU A 212 17.70 -10.57 3.37
C GLU A 212 16.56 -10.51 4.37
N LYS A 213 16.50 -11.48 5.28
CA LYS A 213 15.52 -11.48 6.37
C LYS A 213 15.88 -10.40 7.39
N VAL A 214 15.02 -9.39 7.50
CA VAL A 214 15.20 -8.28 8.45
C VAL A 214 14.32 -8.43 9.69
N LEU A 215 13.16 -9.08 9.56
CA LEU A 215 12.27 -9.39 10.68
C LEU A 215 11.73 -10.81 10.53
N ILE A 216 11.56 -11.50 11.65
CA ILE A 216 11.00 -12.85 11.69
C ILE A 216 10.14 -13.05 12.94
N GLY A 217 9.04 -13.77 12.77
CA GLY A 217 8.21 -14.25 13.86
C GLY A 217 7.74 -15.67 13.59
N HIS A 218 7.34 -16.34 14.67
CA HIS A 218 6.94 -17.73 14.64
C HIS A 218 5.69 -17.94 15.49
N LYS A 219 4.79 -18.79 15.00
CA LYS A 219 3.67 -19.32 15.79
C LYS A 219 3.56 -20.82 15.61
N ARG A 220 3.43 -21.53 16.72
CA ARG A 220 2.98 -22.92 16.72
C ARG A 220 1.46 -22.95 16.58
N ARG A 221 0.95 -23.85 15.74
CA ARG A 221 -0.48 -24.04 15.48
C ARG A 221 -0.81 -25.52 15.50
N SER A 222 -1.99 -25.82 16.02
CA SER A 222 -2.56 -27.16 15.93
C SER A 222 -3.38 -27.30 14.64
N PRO A 223 -3.46 -28.49 14.05
CA PRO A 223 -4.29 -28.77 12.88
C PRO A 223 -5.76 -28.36 13.06
N GLN A 224 -6.30 -27.62 12.08
CA GLN A 224 -7.71 -27.22 11.97
C GLN A 224 -8.16 -27.24 10.49
N PRO A 225 -9.48 -27.26 10.20
CA PRO A 225 -9.97 -27.17 8.82
C PRO A 225 -9.42 -25.93 8.07
N VAL A 226 -9.44 -24.78 8.74
CA VAL A 226 -8.83 -23.53 8.27
C VAL A 226 -8.13 -22.88 9.46
N VAL A 227 -6.84 -22.56 9.32
CA VAL A 227 -6.09 -21.79 10.31
C VAL A 227 -5.94 -20.37 9.82
N VAL A 228 -6.56 -19.43 10.53
CA VAL A 228 -6.52 -18.00 10.20
C VAL A 228 -5.32 -17.33 10.89
N LEU A 229 -4.55 -16.59 10.10
CA LEU A 229 -3.48 -15.72 10.57
C LEU A 229 -3.92 -14.27 10.40
N LEU A 230 -4.09 -13.58 11.52
CA LEU A 230 -4.19 -12.13 11.58
C LEU A 230 -3.05 -11.65 12.49
N ILE A 231 -2.00 -11.11 11.89
CA ILE A 231 -0.72 -10.82 12.55
C ILE A 231 -0.34 -9.38 12.32
N GLN A 232 0.21 -8.76 13.36
CA GLN A 232 0.84 -7.44 13.28
C GLN A 232 2.33 -7.57 13.57
N MET A 233 3.14 -6.88 12.78
CA MET A 233 4.59 -6.78 12.92
C MET A 233 4.96 -5.30 13.07
N ASP A 234 5.86 -4.99 13.99
CA ASP A 234 6.41 -3.64 14.12
C ASP A 234 7.36 -3.39 12.94
N ILE A 235 7.12 -2.29 12.22
CA ILE A 235 7.94 -1.84 11.08
C ILE A 235 8.48 -0.41 11.28
N THR A 236 8.44 0.11 12.51
CA THR A 236 8.94 1.45 12.84
C THR A 236 10.40 1.63 12.43
N GLN A 237 11.22 0.59 12.67
CA GLN A 237 12.64 0.52 12.33
C GLN A 237 12.91 -0.05 10.93
N LEU A 238 11.89 -0.18 10.08
CA LEU A 238 12.07 -0.64 8.71
C LEU A 238 12.45 0.55 7.82
N GLU A 239 13.66 0.52 7.27
CA GLU A 239 14.18 1.52 6.33
C GLU A 239 13.37 1.60 5.03
N SER A 240 13.53 2.71 4.30
CA SER A 240 13.07 2.82 2.92
C SER A 240 13.60 1.69 2.04
N GLY A 241 12.73 1.07 1.27
CA GLY A 241 13.14 0.00 0.36
C GLY A 241 12.00 -0.84 -0.18
N ASN A 242 12.38 -1.82 -0.99
CA ASN A 242 11.49 -2.86 -1.48
C ASN A 242 11.63 -4.09 -0.59
N TYR A 243 10.51 -4.68 -0.23
CA TYR A 243 10.45 -5.81 0.68
C TYR A 243 9.45 -6.84 0.17
N GLN A 244 9.49 -8.02 0.76
CA GLN A 244 8.40 -8.99 0.68
C GLN A 244 8.09 -9.52 2.08
N LEU A 245 6.80 -9.71 2.37
CA LEU A 245 6.36 -10.50 3.50
C LEU A 245 6.22 -11.95 3.03
N VAL A 246 6.89 -12.86 3.73
CA VAL A 246 6.90 -14.29 3.43
C VAL A 246 6.24 -15.04 4.58
N VAL A 247 5.31 -15.96 4.27
CA VAL A 247 4.70 -16.88 5.23
C VAL A 247 5.01 -18.31 4.82
N GLU A 248 5.65 -19.06 5.71
CA GLU A 248 6.09 -20.45 5.53
C GLU A 248 5.42 -21.35 6.57
N VAL A 249 4.87 -22.47 6.11
CA VAL A 249 4.30 -23.51 6.95
C VAL A 249 5.22 -24.71 6.93
N ARG A 250 5.69 -25.14 8.11
CA ARG A 250 6.59 -26.29 8.27
C ARG A 250 6.04 -27.28 9.28
N ASP A 251 6.30 -28.56 9.04
CA ASP A 251 5.95 -29.62 9.97
C ASP A 251 6.94 -29.71 11.16
N ARG A 252 6.78 -30.73 12.03
CA ARG A 252 7.68 -30.93 13.18
C ARG A 252 9.11 -31.31 12.77
N HIS A 253 9.28 -31.93 11.60
CA HIS A 253 10.57 -32.30 11.03
C HIS A 253 11.24 -31.13 10.31
N LYS A 254 10.61 -29.96 10.33
CA LYS A 254 11.02 -28.72 9.65
C LYS A 254 10.95 -28.80 8.13
N GLU A 255 10.21 -29.78 7.59
CA GLU A 255 9.91 -29.86 6.17
C GLU A 255 8.97 -28.73 5.77
N LEU A 256 9.27 -28.07 4.65
CA LEU A 256 8.45 -26.98 4.12
C LEU A 256 7.23 -27.55 3.40
N LEU A 257 6.05 -27.27 3.92
CA LEU A 257 4.79 -27.75 3.36
C LEU A 257 4.16 -26.74 2.40
N SER A 258 4.27 -25.45 2.72
CA SER A 258 3.72 -24.36 1.90
C SER A 258 4.46 -23.05 2.15
N LYS A 259 4.58 -22.22 1.10
CA LYS A 259 5.19 -20.89 1.15
C LYS A 259 4.38 -19.91 0.30
N LYS A 260 4.12 -18.72 0.83
CA LYS A 260 3.54 -17.58 0.11
C LYS A 260 4.37 -16.34 0.38
N ALA A 261 4.41 -15.42 -0.58
CA ALA A 261 5.08 -14.14 -0.44
C ALA A 261 4.24 -13.04 -1.09
N VAL A 262 4.27 -11.84 -0.51
CA VAL A 262 3.66 -10.64 -1.09
C VAL A 262 4.68 -9.49 -1.06
N PRO A 263 4.97 -8.85 -2.21
CA PRO A 263 5.86 -7.70 -2.25
C PRO A 263 5.16 -6.45 -1.69
N PHE A 264 5.95 -5.59 -1.04
CA PHE A 264 5.52 -4.29 -0.59
C PHE A 264 6.68 -3.30 -0.61
N GLN A 265 6.36 -2.02 -0.62
CA GLN A 265 7.36 -0.95 -0.56
C GLN A 265 7.18 -0.13 0.72
N ARG A 266 8.30 0.27 1.30
CA ARG A 266 8.37 1.12 2.49
C ARG A 266 9.07 2.42 2.12
N SER A 267 8.49 3.54 2.52
CA SER A 267 9.17 4.83 2.58
C SER A 267 9.29 5.24 4.04
N ASN A 268 10.52 5.29 4.54
CA ASN A 268 10.87 5.75 5.88
C ASN A 268 12.20 6.53 5.83
N PRO A 269 12.24 7.65 5.10
CA PRO A 269 13.49 8.35 4.76
C PRO A 269 14.22 8.92 5.98
N TYR A 270 13.54 9.07 7.11
CA TYR A 270 14.09 9.76 8.28
C TYR A 270 14.59 8.83 9.38
N LEU A 271 14.47 7.52 9.20
CA LEU A 271 15.00 6.54 10.15
C LEU A 271 16.51 6.74 10.33
N ASN A 272 17.25 6.83 9.23
CA ASN A 272 18.70 6.92 9.25
C ASN A 272 19.19 8.37 9.48
N MET A 273 18.35 9.38 9.21
CA MET A 273 18.65 10.77 9.60
C MET A 273 18.71 10.95 11.12
N GLN A 274 17.99 10.14 11.88
CA GLN A 274 18.10 10.14 13.34
C GLN A 274 19.38 9.44 13.80
N GLU A 275 19.78 8.31 13.20
CA GLU A 275 20.92 7.53 13.70
C GLU A 275 22.31 8.03 13.26
N GLU A 276 22.51 8.39 11.98
CA GLU A 276 23.85 8.79 11.50
C GLU A 276 24.21 10.24 11.85
N THR A 277 23.20 11.12 11.87
CA THR A 277 23.43 12.56 12.06
C THR A 277 23.47 12.96 13.53
N LEU A 278 22.66 12.36 14.42
CA LEU A 278 22.71 12.66 15.87
C LEU A 278 24.03 12.21 16.52
N ALA A 279 24.76 11.27 15.91
CA ALA A 279 25.92 10.65 16.54
C ALA A 279 27.24 11.43 16.37
N ASN A 280 27.43 12.26 15.33
CA ASN A 280 28.80 12.71 14.97
C ASN A 280 29.00 14.15 14.46
N ALA A 281 27.97 15.00 14.31
CA ALA A 281 28.21 16.41 13.96
C ALA A 281 28.32 17.27 15.23
N PRO A 282 29.41 18.03 15.46
CA PRO A 282 29.50 18.98 16.57
C PRO A 282 28.62 20.21 16.28
N LEU A 283 27.30 20.03 16.23
CA LEU A 283 26.34 21.08 15.89
C LEU A 283 26.46 22.31 16.82
N GLU A 284 26.91 22.11 18.04
CA GLU A 284 27.21 23.17 19.03
C GLU A 284 28.31 24.13 18.53
N GLU A 285 29.28 23.64 17.76
CA GLU A 285 30.40 24.42 17.21
C GLU A 285 30.02 25.11 15.89
N GLU A 286 28.92 24.69 15.26
CA GLU A 286 28.44 25.17 13.96
C GLU A 286 27.50 26.38 14.09
N PHE A 287 27.12 26.95 12.95
CA PHE A 287 26.23 28.12 12.92
C PHE A 287 24.87 27.85 13.59
N VAL A 288 24.38 26.61 13.51
CA VAL A 288 23.11 26.20 14.12
C VAL A 288 23.16 26.10 15.65
N GLY A 289 24.35 25.90 16.24
CA GLY A 289 24.53 25.81 17.68
C GLY A 289 24.22 27.12 18.42
N LYS A 290 24.36 28.26 17.72
CA LYS A 290 24.11 29.61 18.26
C LYS A 290 22.65 30.04 18.17
N LEU A 291 21.81 29.27 17.50
CA LEU A 291 20.41 29.62 17.26
C LEU A 291 19.53 29.15 18.43
N THR A 292 18.63 30.03 18.87
CA THR A 292 17.52 29.65 19.74
C THR A 292 16.51 28.78 19.00
N LEU A 293 15.67 28.04 19.73
CA LEU A 293 14.61 27.21 19.14
C LEU A 293 13.66 28.01 18.24
N ASP A 294 13.36 29.27 18.59
CA ASP A 294 12.50 30.12 17.78
C ASP A 294 13.19 30.60 16.50
N GLU A 295 14.48 30.92 16.55
CA GLU A 295 15.29 31.25 15.37
C GLU A 295 15.46 30.05 14.43
N LEU A 296 15.61 28.84 14.99
CA LEU A 296 15.64 27.59 14.23
C LEU A 296 14.32 27.37 13.49
N ARG A 297 13.18 27.41 14.20
CA ARG A 297 11.86 27.26 13.59
C ARG A 297 11.60 28.32 12.53
N TYR A 298 11.97 29.57 12.78
CA TYR A 298 11.82 30.65 11.82
C TYR A 298 12.63 30.38 10.55
N SER A 299 13.92 30.04 10.70
CA SER A 299 14.82 29.74 9.59
C SER A 299 14.31 28.58 8.74
N LEU A 300 13.85 27.52 9.39
CA LEU A 300 13.27 26.35 8.76
C LEU A 300 11.98 26.67 7.99
N LYS A 301 11.05 27.43 8.57
CA LYS A 301 9.84 27.90 7.87
C LYS A 301 10.16 28.81 6.67
N ALA A 302 11.24 29.58 6.76
CA ALA A 302 11.69 30.43 5.65
C ALA A 302 12.28 29.61 4.48
N LEU A 303 12.75 28.38 4.74
CA LEU A 303 13.23 27.44 3.71
C LEU A 303 12.11 26.68 3.00
N THR A 304 10.90 26.64 3.56
CA THR A 304 9.76 25.91 2.98
C THR A 304 9.51 26.14 1.47
N PRO A 305 9.62 27.36 0.90
CA PRO A 305 9.43 27.56 -0.55
C PRO A 305 10.60 27.09 -1.41
N LEU A 306 11.74 26.75 -0.81
CA LEU A 306 12.99 26.39 -1.51
C LEU A 306 13.28 24.88 -1.49
N ILE A 307 12.61 24.13 -0.61
CA ILE A 307 12.82 22.69 -0.42
C ILE A 307 11.81 21.86 -1.25
N SER A 308 12.15 20.61 -1.54
CA SER A 308 11.26 19.71 -2.29
C SER A 308 9.98 19.41 -1.51
N ALA A 309 8.92 18.93 -2.18
CA ALA A 309 7.69 18.54 -1.50
C ALA A 309 7.93 17.48 -0.40
N THR A 310 8.83 16.52 -0.66
CA THR A 310 9.25 15.49 0.29
C THR A 310 9.98 16.08 1.50
N ASP A 311 10.85 17.07 1.30
CA ASP A 311 11.56 17.74 2.40
C ASP A 311 10.63 18.70 3.16
N GLY A 312 9.61 19.24 2.50
CA GLY A 312 8.56 20.06 3.12
C GLY A 312 7.72 19.28 4.12
N GLU A 313 7.39 18.02 3.82
CA GLU A 313 6.70 17.13 4.76
C GLU A 313 7.58 16.82 5.99
N LEU A 314 8.89 16.54 5.78
CA LEU A 314 9.86 16.38 6.87
C LEU A 314 9.89 17.60 7.78
N LEU A 315 10.08 18.77 7.17
CA LEU A 315 10.21 20.03 7.87
C LEU A 315 9.01 20.28 8.78
N ASN A 316 7.80 20.05 8.27
CA ASN A 316 6.57 20.19 9.03
C ASN A 316 6.50 19.21 10.21
N LEU A 317 6.96 17.96 10.02
CA LEU A 317 7.02 16.96 11.07
C LEU A 317 8.04 17.33 12.16
N LEU A 318 9.25 17.77 11.79
CA LEU A 318 10.28 18.19 12.74
C LEU A 318 9.82 19.40 13.55
N ILE A 319 9.22 20.39 12.90
CA ILE A 319 8.65 21.57 13.56
C ILE A 319 7.52 21.17 14.52
N LYS A 320 6.73 20.14 14.19
CA LYS A 320 5.64 19.64 15.05
C LYS A 320 6.18 18.89 16.27
N ASN A 321 7.24 18.09 16.10
CA ASN A 321 7.82 17.27 17.16
C ASN A 321 8.70 18.06 18.14
N ASN A 322 9.11 19.29 17.78
CA ASN A 322 9.89 20.19 18.64
C ASN A 322 11.22 19.61 19.15
N ASP A 323 11.81 18.67 18.41
CA ASP A 323 13.13 18.16 18.70
C ASP A 323 14.18 19.18 18.21
N GLU A 324 14.74 19.96 19.14
CA GLU A 324 15.72 21.00 18.84
C GLU A 324 16.95 20.45 18.11
N GLN A 325 17.43 19.25 18.47
CA GLN A 325 18.58 18.64 17.82
C GLN A 325 18.25 18.27 16.38
N ALA A 326 17.06 17.70 16.14
CA ALA A 326 16.61 17.38 14.79
C ALA A 326 16.40 18.64 13.92
N LEU A 327 15.90 19.74 14.51
CA LEU A 327 15.74 21.03 13.82
C LEU A 327 17.10 21.65 13.46
N LYS A 328 18.06 21.67 14.41
CA LYS A 328 19.45 22.11 14.18
C LYS A 328 20.07 21.31 13.05
N MET A 329 19.87 20.00 13.07
CA MET A 329 20.41 19.11 12.06
C MET A 329 19.85 19.37 10.67
N PHE A 330 18.52 19.43 10.53
CA PHE A 330 17.88 19.69 9.24
C PHE A 330 18.40 20.99 8.62
N LEU A 331 18.48 22.05 9.43
CA LEU A 331 18.97 23.34 8.97
C LEU A 331 20.44 23.27 8.57
N PHE A 332 21.27 22.57 9.34
CA PHE A 332 22.69 22.38 9.04
C PHE A 332 22.89 21.61 7.73
N SER A 333 22.21 20.47 7.55
CA SER A 333 22.28 19.62 6.37
C SER A 333 21.76 20.29 5.10
N TYR A 334 20.85 21.25 5.20
CA TYR A 334 20.39 22.00 4.02
C TYR A 334 21.48 22.92 3.45
N TRP A 335 22.36 23.46 4.30
CA TRP A 335 23.38 24.44 3.92
C TRP A 335 24.78 23.85 3.74
N THR A 336 24.96 22.54 3.95
CA THR A 336 26.26 21.85 3.87
C THR A 336 26.23 20.73 2.84
#